data_AF-W9RNA7-F1
#
_entry.id   AF-W9RNA7-F1
#
_cell.length_a   1.000
_cell.length_b   1.000
_cell.length_c   1.000
_cell.angle_alpha   90.00
_cell.angle_beta   90.00
_cell.angle_gamma   90.00
#
_symmetry.space_group_name_H-M   'P 1'
#
loop_
_entity.id
_entity.type
_entity.pdbx_description
1 polymer ?
#
loop_
_entity_poly.entity_id
_entity_poly.type
_entity_poly.pdbx_seq_one_letter_code
_entity_poly.pdbx_strand_id
1 'polypeptide(L)'
;MSSWAQVIETDSSVAASCIQSLYVLAEVGAVVDYTRNMMTEAGGGNCCSMSRECNRAAHTLAQFALSLDYDRYWLEEVPDCTVDVINADLA
;
A
#
# COMPACT_ATOMS: atom_id res chain seq x y z
N MET A 1 20.91 21.80 -6.40
CA MET A 1 19.49 21.54 -6.12
C MET A 1 19.45 20.31 -5.24
N SER A 2 19.05 20.44 -3.97
CA SER A 2 18.90 19.28 -3.10
C SER A 2 17.75 18.44 -3.64
N SER A 3 18.04 17.23 -4.14
CA SER A 3 17.00 16.28 -4.55
C SER A 3 16.26 15.87 -3.28
N TRP A 4 15.02 16.31 -3.14
CA TRP A 4 14.14 15.77 -2.11
C TRP A 4 13.87 14.32 -2.50
N ALA A 5 14.33 13.38 -1.69
CA ALA A 5 13.99 11.98 -1.87
C ALA A 5 12.47 11.86 -1.69
N GLN A 6 11.76 11.22 -2.62
CA GLN A 6 10.34 10.97 -2.46
C GLN A 6 10.14 9.99 -1.30
N VAL A 7 9.17 10.28 -0.45
CA VAL A 7 8.80 9.43 0.68
C VAL A 7 7.34 9.05 0.51
N ILE A 8 7.08 7.74 0.46
CA ILE A 8 5.74 7.18 0.52
C ILE A 8 5.44 6.86 1.98
N GLU A 9 4.39 7.48 2.52
CA GLU A 9 3.94 7.26 3.89
C GLU A 9 2.73 6.32 3.87
N THR A 10 2.74 5.31 4.73
CA THR A 10 1.63 4.36 4.92
C THR A 10 1.42 4.12 6.41
N ASP A 11 0.21 3.75 6.82
CA ASP A 11 -0.06 3.26 8.18
C ASP A 11 0.07 1.73 8.30
N SER A 12 0.35 1.04 7.19
CA SER A 12 0.65 -0.39 7.17
C SER A 12 2.15 -0.66 7.33
N SER A 13 2.53 -1.20 8.49
CA SER A 13 3.91 -1.65 8.74
C SER A 13 4.30 -2.85 7.87
N VAL A 14 3.33 -3.69 7.51
CA VAL A 14 3.52 -4.85 6.63
C VAL A 14 3.83 -4.38 5.21
N ALA A 15 3.04 -3.45 4.67
CA ALA A 15 3.26 -2.91 3.33
C ALA A 15 4.62 -2.17 3.24
N ALA A 16 4.93 -1.32 4.21
CA ALA A 16 6.21 -0.62 4.27
C ALA A 16 7.40 -1.61 4.31
N SER A 17 7.30 -2.65 5.14
CA SER A 17 8.33 -3.69 5.25
C SER A 17 8.47 -4.48 3.94
N CYS A 18 7.36 -4.85 3.30
CA CYS A 18 7.38 -5.57 2.03
C CYS A 18 8.04 -4.74 0.94
N ILE A 19 7.72 -3.45 0.82
CA ILE A 19 8.29 -2.56 -0.20
C ILE A 19 9.82 -2.46 -0.02
N GLN A 20 10.30 -2.34 1.22
CA GLN A 20 11.74 -2.22 1.52
C GLN A 20 12.50 -3.55 1.49
N SER A 21 11.84 -4.68 1.73
CA SER A 21 12.46 -6.01 1.82
C SER A 21 12.75 -6.60 0.44
N LEU A 22 13.78 -7.44 0.33
CA LEU A 22 13.98 -8.29 -0.88
C LEU A 22 13.07 -9.52 -0.90
N TYR A 23 12.49 -9.88 0.25
CA TYR A 23 11.58 -11.00 0.40
C TYR A 23 10.17 -10.48 0.62
N VAL A 24 9.23 -10.93 -0.22
CA VAL A 24 7.82 -10.52 -0.19
C VAL A 24 6.96 -11.76 0.00
N LEU A 25 5.84 -11.61 0.73
CA LEU A 25 4.81 -12.63 0.77
C LEU A 25 4.30 -12.88 -0.65
N ALA A 26 4.23 -14.14 -1.06
CA ALA A 26 3.85 -14.52 -2.44
C ALA A 26 2.49 -13.91 -2.85
N GLU A 27 1.61 -13.74 -1.86
CA GLU A 27 0.25 -13.22 -1.98
C GLU A 27 0.23 -11.77 -2.50
N VAL A 28 1.13 -10.91 -1.99
CA VAL A 28 1.19 -9.48 -2.37
C VAL A 28 2.36 -9.16 -3.31
N GLY A 29 3.13 -10.16 -3.74
CA GLY A 29 4.35 -10.00 -4.54
C GLY A 29 4.16 -9.13 -5.77
N ALA A 30 3.13 -9.41 -6.57
CA ALA A 30 2.85 -8.66 -7.81
C ALA A 30 2.52 -7.18 -7.53
N VAL A 31 1.76 -6.89 -6.47
CA VAL A 31 1.43 -5.51 -6.07
C VAL A 31 2.68 -4.78 -5.62
N VAL A 32 3.50 -5.42 -4.77
CA VAL A 32 4.73 -4.83 -4.25
C VAL A 32 5.74 -4.56 -5.37
N ASP A 33 5.93 -5.48 -6.32
CA ASP A 33 6.82 -5.29 -7.46
C ASP A 33 6.33 -4.16 -8.37
N TYR A 34 5.03 -4.09 -8.63
CA TYR A 34 4.43 -2.98 -9.37
C TYR A 34 4.68 -1.63 -8.66
N THR A 35 4.47 -1.57 -7.34
CA THR A 35 4.74 -0.37 -6.54
C THR A 35 6.21 0.04 -6.62
N ARG A 36 7.16 -0.90 -6.50
CA ARG A 36 8.61 -0.61 -6.61
C ARG A 36 9.00 -0.08 -7.99
N ASN A 37 8.41 -0.63 -9.05
CA ASN A 37 8.63 -0.15 -10.40
C ASN A 37 8.14 1.30 -10.55
N MET A 38 6.93 1.59 -10.09
CA MET A 38 6.40 2.97 -10.10
C MET A 38 7.25 3.93 -9.26
N MET A 39 7.73 3.51 -8.08
CA MET A 39 8.65 4.32 -7.27
C MET A 39 9.95 4.61 -8.01
N THR A 40 10.47 3.63 -8.74
CA THR A 40 11.69 3.77 -9.54
C THR A 40 11.47 4.75 -10.70
N GLU A 41 10.35 4.62 -11.41
CA GLU A 41 9.95 5.53 -12.49
C GLU A 41 9.74 6.97 -12.02
N ALA A 42 9.24 7.14 -10.78
CA ALA A 42 9.05 8.45 -10.17
C ALA A 42 10.37 9.13 -9.71
N GLY A 43 11.53 8.50 -9.91
CA GLY A 43 12.84 9.02 -9.53
C GLY A 43 13.44 8.37 -8.28
N GLY A 44 12.86 7.26 -7.82
CA GLY A 44 13.27 6.56 -6.60
C GLY A 44 12.72 7.22 -5.34
N GLY A 45 12.78 6.50 -4.23
CA GLY A 45 12.27 6.98 -2.95
C GLY A 45 12.34 5.94 -1.86
N ASN A 46 11.87 6.31 -0.67
CA ASN A 46 11.70 5.38 0.44
C ASN A 46 10.21 5.24 0.77
N CYS A 47 9.83 4.11 1.38
CA CYS A 47 8.51 3.93 1.96
C CYS A 47 8.65 3.83 3.47
N CYS A 48 7.81 4.48 4.28
CA CYS A 48 7.86 4.35 5.73
C CYS A 48 6.47 4.18 6.33
N SER A 49 6.42 3.47 7.46
CA SER A 49 5.21 3.36 8.26
C SER A 49 5.09 4.52 9.23
N MET A 50 3.90 5.10 9.34
CA MET A 50 3.53 6.10 10.34
C MET A 50 2.26 5.66 11.09
N SER A 51 1.89 6.38 12.15
CA SER A 51 0.62 6.11 12.80
C SER A 51 -0.55 6.46 11.88
N ARG A 52 -1.65 5.70 12.00
CA ARG A 52 -2.91 5.97 11.32
C ARG A 52 -3.45 7.38 11.55
N GLU A 53 -3.16 7.97 12.70
CA GLU A 53 -3.52 9.38 12.99
C GLU A 53 -2.80 10.37 12.07
N CYS A 54 -1.53 10.11 11.75
CA CYS A 54 -0.77 10.89 10.79
C CYS A 54 -1.19 10.62 9.34
N ASN A 55 -1.69 9.41 9.06
CA ASN A 55 -2.24 9.02 7.75
C ASN A 55 -3.78 9.11 7.67
N ARG A 56 -4.42 9.93 8.53
CA ARG A 56 -5.88 9.89 8.74
C ARG A 56 -6.68 10.16 7.48
N ALA A 57 -6.16 11.02 6.59
CA ALA A 57 -6.81 11.33 5.33
C ALA A 57 -6.94 10.10 4.42
N ALA A 58 -5.84 9.38 4.18
CA ALA A 58 -5.85 8.16 3.37
C ALA A 58 -6.70 7.07 4.03
N HIS A 59 -6.58 6.89 5.35
CA HIS A 59 -7.39 5.92 6.07
C HIS A 59 -8.90 6.21 5.98
N THR A 60 -9.30 7.48 6.13
CA THR A 60 -10.71 7.89 6.02
C THR A 60 -11.24 7.68 4.61
N LEU A 61 -10.43 7.96 3.58
CA LEU A 61 -10.81 7.71 2.19
C LEU A 61 -10.96 6.21 1.91
N ALA A 62 -10.07 5.37 2.43
CA ALA A 62 -10.18 3.92 2.33
C ALA A 62 -11.47 3.41 3.00
N GLN A 63 -11.75 3.83 4.24
CA GLN A 63 -12.99 3.48 4.95
C GLN A 63 -14.24 3.96 4.22
N PHE A 64 -14.22 5.19 3.70
CA PHE A 64 -15.32 5.71 2.90
C PHE A 64 -15.55 4.85 1.65
N ALA A 65 -14.49 4.51 0.91
CA ALA A 65 -14.60 3.65 -0.26
C ALA A 65 -15.17 2.26 0.06
N LEU A 66 -14.81 1.68 1.22
CA LEU A 66 -15.37 0.40 1.69
C LEU A 66 -16.86 0.49 2.06
N SER A 67 -17.32 1.66 2.48
CA SER A 67 -18.72 1.92 2.84
C SER A 67 -19.64 2.10 1.63
N LEU A 68 -19.07 2.34 0.45
CA LEU A 68 -19.84 2.44 -0.77
C LEU A 68 -20.32 1.05 -1.18
N ASP A 69 -21.62 0.92 -1.41
CA ASP A 69 -22.26 -0.27 -1.97
C ASP A 69 -22.02 -0.31 -3.48
N TYR A 70 -20.75 -0.46 -3.84
CA TYR A 70 -20.27 -0.61 -5.21
C TYR A 70 -19.44 -1.88 -5.29
N ASP A 71 -19.55 -2.55 -6.43
CA ASP A 71 -18.73 -3.71 -6.70
C ASP A 71 -17.24 -3.33 -6.69
N ARG A 72 -16.50 -3.94 -5.77
CA ARG A 72 -15.07 -3.71 -5.57
C ARG A 72 -14.28 -4.61 -6.52
N TYR A 73 -14.18 -4.19 -7.78
CA TYR A 73 -13.37 -4.87 -8.77
C TYR A 73 -11.92 -4.40 -8.68
N TRP A 74 -11.02 -5.25 -8.19
CA TRP A 74 -9.58 -5.03 -8.35
C TRP A 74 -9.20 -5.43 -9.77
N LEU A 75 -9.44 -4.54 -10.75
CA LEU A 75 -9.47 -4.86 -12.18
C LEU A 75 -10.52 -5.95 -12.56
N GLU A 76 -10.66 -7.06 -11.81
CA GLU A 76 -11.71 -8.09 -11.93
C GLU A 76 -12.13 -8.77 -10.58
N GLU A 77 -11.25 -8.98 -9.58
CA GLU A 77 -11.59 -9.45 -8.20
C GLU A 77 -10.34 -9.40 -7.28
N VAL A 78 -10.50 -9.21 -5.97
CA VAL A 78 -9.36 -9.32 -5.02
C VAL A 78 -8.97 -10.79 -4.91
N PRO A 79 -7.71 -11.19 -5.18
CA PRO A 79 -7.30 -12.58 -5.03
C PRO A 79 -7.55 -13.06 -3.60
N ASP A 80 -8.15 -14.24 -3.42
CA ASP A 80 -8.45 -14.81 -2.10
C ASP A 80 -7.23 -14.80 -1.17
N CYS A 81 -6.03 -14.94 -1.74
CA CYS A 81 -4.77 -14.96 -1.01
C CYS A 81 -4.35 -13.60 -0.41
N THR A 82 -4.91 -12.47 -0.86
CA THR A 82 -4.60 -11.14 -0.32
C THR A 82 -5.69 -10.57 0.56
N VAL A 83 -6.88 -11.19 0.61
CA VAL A 83 -8.03 -10.71 1.38
C VAL A 83 -7.70 -10.59 2.87
N ASP A 84 -6.99 -11.57 3.45
CA ASP A 84 -6.64 -11.55 4.87
C ASP A 84 -5.65 -10.43 5.21
N VAL A 85 -4.69 -10.17 4.31
CA VAL A 85 -3.71 -9.08 4.45
C VAL A 85 -4.41 -7.72 4.38
N ILE A 86 -5.33 -7.56 3.43
CA ILE A 86 -6.10 -6.33 3.24
C ILE A 86 -7.01 -6.07 4.45
N ASN A 87 -7.73 -7.10 4.91
CA ASN A 87 -8.62 -6.96 6.08
C ASN A 87 -7.85 -6.62 7.36
N ALA A 88 -6.64 -7.17 7.55
CA ALA A 88 -5.80 -6.84 8.69
C ALA A 88 -5.34 -5.36 8.69
N ASP A 89 -5.07 -4.79 7.52
CA ASP A 89 -4.68 -3.37 7.38
C ASP A 89 -5.85 -2.40 7.56
N LEU A 90 -7.07 -2.84 7.25
CA LEU A 90 -8.28 -2.02 7.33
C LEU A 90 -8.91 -1.98 8.74
N ALA A 91 -8.64 -2.98 9.58
CA ALA A 91 -9.05 -3.02 10.99
C ALA A 91 -8.34 -1.95 11.82
#